data_AF-A0A0F9GSK5-F1
#
_entry.id   AF-A0A0F9GSK5-F1
#
_cell.length_a   1.000
_cell.length_b   1.000
_cell.length_c   1.000
_cell.angle_alpha   90.00
_cell.angle_beta   90.00
_cell.angle_gamma   90.00
#
_symmetry.space_group_name_H-M   'P 1'
#
loop_
_entity.id
_entity.type
_entity.pdbx_description
1 polymer ?
#
loop_
_entity_poly.entity_id
_entity_poly.type
_entity_poly.pdbx_seq_one_letter_code
_entity_poly.pdbx_strand_id
1 'polypeptide(L)'
;MTRFGQIGADSPFTDEDRTRMATAMIAILEAGGGTNGAEHDVVNLAYGRDFLTENKRYDVVIVHSVFDSDPAMRDAFGASVFPATRCSPQHSYETWRRRLVDTGAEWIVVCEGQPCCLSGWQIGELEGYERLRLDTLIAVYRKGSNGQVKGAA
;
A
#
# COMPACT_ATOMS: atom_id res chain seq x y z
N MET A 1 -6.75 -19.13 0.11
CA MET A 1 -6.56 -18.29 -1.09
C MET A 1 -6.11 -16.94 -0.57
N THR A 2 -4.95 -16.47 -0.99
CA THR A 2 -4.36 -15.21 -0.53
C THR A 2 -5.18 -14.05 -1.08
N ARG A 3 -5.55 -13.09 -0.22
CA ARG A 3 -6.32 -11.89 -0.62
C ARG A 3 -5.41 -10.68 -0.73
N PHE A 4 -5.35 -10.12 -1.92
CA PHE A 4 -4.63 -8.90 -2.23
C PHE A 4 -5.59 -7.71 -2.22
N GLY A 5 -5.25 -6.67 -1.48
CA GLY A 5 -5.88 -5.36 -1.58
C GLY A 5 -4.92 -4.39 -2.25
N GLN A 6 -5.19 -4.01 -3.49
CA GLN A 6 -4.46 -2.93 -4.16
C GLN A 6 -5.21 -1.61 -3.95
N ILE A 7 -4.60 -0.73 -3.16
CA ILE A 7 -5.18 0.51 -2.67
C ILE A 7 -4.67 1.66 -3.52
N GLY A 8 -5.61 2.42 -4.10
CA GLY A 8 -5.37 3.53 -5.03
C GLY A 8 -5.19 3.14 -6.50
N ALA A 9 -5.39 1.86 -6.84
CA ALA A 9 -5.45 1.40 -8.24
C ALA A 9 -6.71 1.84 -8.95
N ASP A 10 -6.59 2.18 -10.23
CA ASP A 10 -7.73 2.49 -11.08
C ASP A 10 -8.37 1.21 -11.66
N SER A 11 -9.67 1.30 -11.93
CA SER A 11 -10.47 0.25 -12.57
C SER A 11 -11.09 0.83 -13.84
N PRO A 12 -10.78 0.30 -15.04
CA PRO A 12 -10.05 -0.95 -15.31
C PRO A 12 -8.53 -0.81 -15.12
N PHE A 13 -7.90 -1.87 -14.61
CA PHE A 13 -6.46 -1.99 -14.36
C PHE A 13 -5.62 -1.37 -15.49
N THR A 14 -4.95 -0.27 -15.17
CA THR A 14 -3.98 0.33 -16.08
C THR A 14 -2.74 -0.57 -16.17
N ASP A 15 -1.91 -0.36 -17.20
CA ASP A 15 -0.61 -1.04 -17.26
C ASP A 15 0.26 -0.66 -16.06
N GLU A 16 0.11 0.56 -15.56
CA GLU A 16 0.82 1.04 -14.38
C GLU A 16 0.43 0.26 -13.12
N ASP A 17 -0.86 0.01 -12.91
CA ASP A 17 -1.35 -0.80 -11.78
C ASP A 17 -0.84 -2.24 -11.84
N ARG A 18 -0.75 -2.82 -13.05
CA ARG A 18 -0.16 -4.14 -13.27
C ARG A 18 1.34 -4.15 -12.94
N THR A 19 2.07 -3.12 -13.35
CA THR A 19 3.50 -2.99 -13.04
C THR A 19 3.72 -2.89 -11.53
N ARG A 20 2.93 -2.06 -10.82
CA ARG A 20 3.03 -1.91 -9.36
C ARG A 20 2.75 -3.22 -8.64
N MET A 21 1.70 -3.94 -9.04
CA MET A 21 1.41 -5.27 -8.54
C MET A 21 2.59 -6.21 -8.76
N ALA A 22 3.15 -6.26 -9.98
CA ALA A 22 4.29 -7.11 -10.29
C ALA A 22 5.53 -6.77 -9.44
N THR A 23 5.84 -5.48 -9.26
CA THR A 23 6.94 -5.02 -8.40
C THR A 23 6.75 -5.46 -6.96
N ALA A 24 5.54 -5.28 -6.41
CA ALA A 24 5.22 -5.71 -5.04
C ALA A 24 5.35 -7.23 -4.89
N MET A 25 4.86 -7.98 -5.87
CA MET A 25 4.93 -9.44 -5.89
C MET A 25 6.36 -9.97 -5.94
N ILE A 26 7.21 -9.39 -6.78
CA ILE A 26 8.64 -9.74 -6.84
C ILE A 26 9.29 -9.50 -5.48
N ALA A 27 9.04 -8.34 -4.87
CA ALA A 27 9.64 -8.01 -3.57
C ALA A 27 9.19 -8.97 -2.45
N ILE A 28 7.93 -9.39 -2.44
CA ILE A 28 7.41 -10.38 -1.50
C ILE A 28 8.08 -11.75 -1.72
N LEU A 29 8.22 -12.18 -2.98
CA LEU A 29 8.88 -13.46 -3.31
C LEU A 29 10.37 -13.45 -2.93
N GLU A 30 11.08 -12.35 -3.20
CA GLU A 30 12.48 -12.16 -2.80
C GLU A 30 12.67 -12.23 -1.28
N ALA A 31 11.67 -11.75 -0.52
CA ALA A 31 11.63 -11.82 0.94
C ALA A 31 11.16 -13.18 1.50
N GLY A 32 10.98 -14.19 0.64
CA GLY A 32 10.57 -15.55 1.01
C GLY A 32 9.07 -15.73 1.25
N GLY A 33 8.23 -14.81 0.77
CA GLY A 33 6.77 -14.95 0.76
C GLY A 33 6.28 -15.90 -0.33
N GLY A 34 4.99 -16.25 -0.27
CA GLY A 34 4.33 -17.10 -1.27
C GLY A 34 2.90 -16.64 -1.53
N THR A 35 2.41 -16.85 -2.76
CA THR A 35 1.16 -16.25 -3.26
C THR A 35 0.26 -17.27 -3.97
N ASN A 36 0.16 -18.48 -3.41
CA ASN A 36 -0.57 -19.59 -4.01
C ASN A 36 -2.08 -19.34 -4.06
N GLY A 37 -2.60 -19.08 -5.27
CA GLY A 37 -4.00 -18.77 -5.50
C GLY A 37 -4.37 -17.41 -4.89
N ALA A 38 -4.45 -16.39 -5.73
CA ALA A 38 -4.67 -15.02 -5.31
C ALA A 38 -6.08 -14.54 -5.70
N GLU A 39 -6.86 -14.10 -4.73
CA GLU A 39 -8.02 -13.25 -4.96
C GLU A 39 -7.52 -11.81 -4.94
N HIS A 40 -7.84 -11.04 -5.97
CA HIS A 40 -7.38 -9.67 -6.11
C HIS A 40 -8.55 -8.69 -5.99
N ASP A 41 -8.40 -7.69 -5.13
CA ASP A 41 -9.39 -6.67 -4.85
C ASP A 41 -8.79 -5.27 -5.05
N VAL A 42 -9.53 -4.39 -5.72
CA VAL A 42 -9.15 -2.98 -5.92
C VAL A 42 -9.95 -2.11 -4.95
N VAL A 43 -9.24 -1.27 -4.21
CA VAL A 43 -9.83 -0.29 -3.30
C VAL A 43 -9.42 1.10 -3.75
N ASN A 44 -10.39 1.87 -4.26
CA ASN A 44 -10.13 3.22 -4.73
C ASN A 44 -11.32 4.12 -4.39
N LEU A 45 -10.99 5.28 -3.83
CA LEU A 45 -11.96 6.23 -3.33
C LEU A 45 -12.78 6.87 -4.47
N ALA A 46 -12.21 6.95 -5.68
CA ALA A 46 -12.95 7.35 -6.89
C ALA A 46 -14.13 6.40 -7.20
N TYR A 47 -14.07 5.13 -6.77
CA TYR A 47 -15.15 4.15 -6.91
C TYR A 47 -15.93 3.94 -5.60
N GLY A 48 -15.84 4.89 -4.67
CA GLY A 48 -16.62 4.88 -3.43
C GLY A 48 -16.10 3.94 -2.36
N ARG A 49 -14.87 3.43 -2.49
CA ARG A 49 -14.24 2.57 -1.48
C ARG A 49 -13.09 3.28 -0.79
N ASP A 50 -13.26 3.51 0.51
CA ASP A 50 -12.25 4.13 1.35
C ASP A 50 -11.59 3.09 2.26
N PHE A 51 -10.33 2.77 1.96
CA PHE A 51 -9.53 1.82 2.74
C PHE A 51 -9.42 2.21 4.22
N LEU A 52 -9.41 3.51 4.53
CA LEU A 52 -9.30 3.99 5.92
C LEU A 52 -10.58 3.77 6.74
N THR A 53 -11.71 3.49 6.08
CA THR A 53 -13.02 3.31 6.75
C THR A 53 -13.60 1.91 6.61
N GLU A 54 -13.18 1.15 5.61
CA GLU A 54 -13.66 -0.22 5.44
C GLU A 54 -12.98 -1.18 6.42
N ASN A 55 -13.72 -2.20 6.87
CA ASN A 55 -13.23 -3.22 7.80
C ASN A 55 -12.78 -4.52 7.09
N LYS A 56 -12.57 -4.47 5.78
CA LYS A 56 -12.11 -5.65 5.02
C LYS A 56 -10.66 -5.99 5.41
N ARG A 57 -10.37 -7.29 5.43
CA ARG A 57 -9.04 -7.85 5.73
C ARG A 57 -8.40 -8.40 4.46
N TYR A 58 -7.09 -8.22 4.39
CA TYR A 58 -6.23 -8.64 3.28
C TYR A 58 -5.02 -9.37 3.86
N ASP A 59 -4.51 -10.35 3.13
CA ASP A 59 -3.26 -11.03 3.47
C ASP A 59 -2.07 -10.20 2.96
N VAL A 60 -2.27 -9.48 1.86
CA VAL A 60 -1.30 -8.57 1.25
C VAL A 60 -1.99 -7.23 0.94
N VAL A 61 -1.38 -6.13 1.39
CA VAL A 61 -1.82 -4.76 1.08
C VAL A 61 -0.76 -4.09 0.22
N ILE A 62 -1.16 -3.56 -0.94
CA ILE A 62 -0.29 -2.81 -1.85
C ILE A 62 -0.86 -1.40 -1.96
N VAL A 63 -0.11 -0.38 -1.55
CA VAL A 63 -0.57 1.01 -1.49
C VAL A 63 0.15 1.86 -2.52
N HIS A 64 -0.58 2.60 -3.33
CA HIS A 64 -0.04 3.62 -4.22
C HIS A 64 -1.06 4.72 -4.52
N SER A 65 -0.61 5.93 -4.86
CA SER A 65 -1.46 7.01 -5.39
C SER A 65 -2.71 7.35 -4.54
N VAL A 66 -2.57 7.36 -3.21
CA VAL A 66 -3.69 7.53 -2.24
C VAL A 66 -3.91 8.96 -1.73
N PHE A 67 -3.16 9.93 -2.24
CA PHE A 67 -3.30 11.36 -1.92
C PHE A 67 -3.95 12.10 -3.09
N ASP A 68 -4.51 13.29 -2.81
CA ASP A 68 -4.92 14.19 -3.88
C ASP A 68 -3.68 14.81 -4.55
N SER A 69 -3.78 15.01 -5.85
CA SER A 69 -2.78 15.79 -6.58
C SER A 69 -3.08 17.27 -6.38
N ASP A 70 -2.05 18.04 -6.03
CA ASP A 70 -2.15 19.51 -5.98
C ASP A 70 -2.78 20.01 -7.29
N PRO A 71 -3.85 20.84 -7.23
CA PRO A 71 -4.46 21.43 -8.42
C PRO A 71 -3.44 22.06 -9.39
N ALA A 72 -2.39 22.70 -8.87
CA ALA A 72 -1.32 23.27 -9.69
C ALA A 72 -0.52 22.19 -10.45
N MET A 73 -0.32 21.01 -9.85
CA MET A 73 0.29 19.86 -10.53
C MET A 73 -0.66 19.27 -11.58
N ARG A 74 -1.96 19.17 -11.27
CA ARG A 74 -2.96 18.71 -12.25
C ARG A 74 -3.01 19.62 -13.47
N ASP A 75 -2.94 20.93 -13.25
CA ASP A 75 -2.92 21.92 -14.33
C ASP A 75 -1.60 21.87 -15.14
N ALA A 76 -0.46 21.65 -14.48
CA ALA A 76 0.85 21.63 -15.12
C ALA A 76 1.11 20.38 -15.98
N PHE A 77 0.64 19.21 -15.55
CA PHE A 77 0.90 17.94 -16.24
C PHE A 77 -0.33 17.33 -16.92
N GLY A 78 -1.52 17.90 -16.67
CA GLY A 78 -2.78 17.48 -17.26
C GLY A 78 -3.47 16.35 -16.48
N ALA A 79 -4.80 16.29 -16.63
CA ALA A 79 -5.66 15.30 -15.98
C ALA A 79 -5.40 13.84 -16.41
N SER A 80 -4.67 13.62 -17.50
CA SER A 80 -4.23 12.28 -17.93
C SER A 80 -3.02 11.77 -17.17
N VAL A 81 -2.21 12.67 -16.59
CA VAL A 81 -1.04 12.32 -15.76
C VAL A 81 -1.45 12.20 -14.30
N PHE A 82 -2.46 12.97 -13.90
CA PHE A 82 -3.08 12.92 -12.59
C PHE A 82 -4.54 12.51 -12.72
N PRO A 83 -4.85 11.20 -12.75
CA PRO A 83 -6.22 10.76 -12.56
C PRO A 83 -6.75 11.39 -11.27
N ALA A 84 -8.05 11.66 -11.21
CA ALA A 84 -8.66 12.36 -10.08
C ALA A 84 -8.61 11.50 -8.80
N THR A 85 -7.42 11.35 -8.22
CA THR A 85 -7.17 10.67 -6.96
C THR A 85 -7.90 11.46 -5.89
N ARG A 86 -8.75 10.76 -5.15
CA ARG A 86 -9.48 11.38 -4.04
C ARG A 86 -8.75 11.07 -2.75
N CYS A 87 -8.67 12.08 -1.90
CA CYS A 87 -8.18 11.92 -0.55
C CYS A 87 -9.34 11.54 0.39
N SER A 88 -9.11 10.57 1.28
CA SER A 88 -10.08 10.23 2.32
C SER A 88 -10.31 11.43 3.26
N PRO A 89 -11.54 11.65 3.76
CA PRO A 89 -11.78 12.62 4.83
C PRO A 89 -11.01 12.31 6.13
N GLN A 90 -10.58 11.06 6.33
CA GLN A 90 -9.80 10.65 7.50
C GLN A 90 -8.29 10.72 7.28
N HIS A 91 -7.87 11.31 6.17
CA HIS A 91 -6.50 11.27 5.72
C HIS A 91 -5.55 11.97 6.70
N SER A 92 -4.65 11.16 7.27
CA SER A 92 -3.44 11.61 7.96
C SER A 92 -2.42 10.47 7.93
N TYR A 93 -1.13 10.78 8.08
CA TYR A 93 -0.09 9.74 8.18
C TYR A 93 -0.34 8.79 9.36
N GLU A 94 -0.85 9.31 10.47
CA GLU A 94 -1.20 8.50 11.64
C GLU A 94 -2.38 7.56 11.36
N THR A 95 -3.43 8.05 10.70
CA THR A 95 -4.58 7.21 10.31
C THR A 95 -4.14 6.09 9.38
N TRP A 96 -3.29 6.40 8.39
CA TRP A 96 -2.72 5.39 7.49
C TRP A 96 -1.89 4.36 8.25
N ARG A 97 -0.97 4.82 9.10
CA ARG A 97 -0.12 3.94 9.94
C ARG A 97 -0.98 2.97 10.75
N ARG A 98 -1.97 3.50 11.47
CA ARG A 98 -2.88 2.71 12.30
C ARG A 98 -3.68 1.72 11.44
N ARG A 99 -4.28 2.19 10.34
CA ARG A 99 -5.10 1.33 9.47
C ARG A 99 -4.28 0.17 8.88
N LEU A 100 -3.06 0.46 8.45
CA LEU A 100 -2.14 -0.54 7.91
C LEU A 100 -1.83 -1.63 8.94
N VAL A 101 -1.54 -1.25 10.18
CA VAL A 101 -1.36 -2.21 11.29
C VAL A 101 -2.66 -3.00 11.57
N ASP A 102 -3.80 -2.31 11.62
CA ASP A 102 -5.12 -2.90 11.90
C ASP A 102 -5.58 -3.90 10.84
N THR A 103 -5.07 -3.82 9.61
CA THR A 103 -5.35 -4.85 8.59
C THR A 103 -4.89 -6.23 9.06
N GLY A 104 -3.83 -6.27 9.85
CA GLY A 104 -3.15 -7.49 10.25
C GLY A 104 -2.58 -8.29 9.08
N ALA A 105 -2.43 -7.67 7.90
CA ALA A 105 -1.89 -8.29 6.69
C ALA A 105 -0.50 -8.89 6.96
N GLU A 106 -0.18 -10.01 6.33
CA GLU A 106 1.15 -10.61 6.42
C GLU A 106 2.19 -9.70 5.75
N TRP A 107 1.80 -9.08 4.63
CA TRP A 107 2.66 -8.21 3.83
C TRP A 107 2.00 -6.86 3.57
N ILE A 108 2.78 -5.80 3.70
CA ILE A 108 2.41 -4.44 3.31
C ILE A 108 3.50 -3.91 2.39
N VAL A 109 3.12 -3.50 1.19
CA VAL A 109 4.01 -2.88 0.22
C VAL A 109 3.49 -1.48 -0.10
N VAL A 110 4.36 -0.49 0.01
CA VAL A 110 4.05 0.91 -0.31
C VAL A 110 4.90 1.30 -1.51
N CYS A 111 4.27 1.69 -2.61
CA CYS A 111 4.96 2.12 -3.82
C CYS A 111 5.41 3.59 -3.71
N GLU A 112 6.70 3.81 -3.92
CA GLU A 112 7.39 5.10 -3.74
C GLU A 112 7.61 5.83 -5.07
N GLY A 113 8.10 7.06 -4.98
CA GLY A 113 8.66 7.79 -6.12
C GLY A 113 7.63 8.30 -7.13
N GLN A 114 6.34 8.15 -6.83
CA GLN A 114 5.27 8.62 -7.69
C GLN A 114 4.48 9.77 -7.04
N PRO A 115 3.85 10.61 -7.86
CA PRO A 115 3.01 11.67 -7.33
C PRO A 115 1.87 11.09 -6.49
N CYS A 116 1.52 11.80 -5.42
CA CYS A 116 0.38 11.48 -4.57
C CYS A 116 0.46 10.09 -3.90
N CYS A 117 1.65 9.51 -3.80
CA CYS A 117 1.87 8.28 -3.05
C CYS A 117 2.06 8.57 -1.56
N LEU A 118 1.64 7.58 -0.76
CA LEU A 118 2.15 7.42 0.58
C LEU A 118 3.61 6.96 0.49
N SER A 119 4.49 7.50 1.33
CA SER A 119 5.87 7.03 1.42
C SER A 119 6.13 6.28 2.72
N GLY A 120 6.84 5.17 2.66
CA GLY A 120 7.44 4.47 3.80
C GLY A 120 8.35 5.36 4.64
N TRP A 121 8.92 6.43 4.09
CA TRP A 121 9.63 7.45 4.89
C TRP A 121 8.67 8.26 5.77
N GLN A 122 7.45 8.53 5.30
CA GLN A 122 6.42 9.27 6.03
C GLN A 122 5.66 8.37 7.03
N ILE A 123 5.38 7.13 6.63
CA ILE A 123 4.76 6.13 7.51
C ILE A 123 5.73 5.77 8.64
N GLY A 124 7.01 5.59 8.34
CA GLY A 124 8.01 5.12 9.31
C GLY A 124 7.77 3.66 9.72
N GLU A 125 8.09 3.34 10.97
CA GLU A 125 7.90 2.00 11.51
C GLU A 125 6.40 1.67 11.73
N LEU A 126 6.04 0.41 11.53
CA LEU A 126 4.71 -0.14 11.76
C LEU A 126 4.77 -1.10 12.95
N GLU A 127 3.96 -0.88 13.97
CA GLU A 127 3.95 -1.73 15.17
C GLU A 127 3.62 -3.19 14.82
N GLY A 128 4.47 -4.12 15.26
CA GLY A 128 4.32 -5.54 14.97
C GLY A 128 4.76 -5.95 13.56
N TYR A 129 5.42 -5.07 12.81
CA TYR A 129 6.00 -5.35 11.51
C TYR A 129 7.52 -5.12 11.52
N GLU A 130 8.22 -5.91 10.73
CA GLU A 130 9.61 -5.70 10.35
C GLU A 130 9.66 -5.01 8.99
N ARG A 131 10.38 -3.89 8.88
CA ARG A 131 10.65 -3.24 7.60
C ARG A 131 11.85 -3.90 6.93
N LEU A 132 11.59 -4.69 5.89
CA LEU A 132 12.62 -5.47 5.19
C LEU A 132 13.32 -4.66 4.09
N ARG A 133 12.62 -3.69 3.50
CA ARG A 133 13.14 -2.89 2.40
C ARG A 133 12.57 -1.48 2.45
N LEU A 134 13.42 -0.51 2.14
CA LEU A 134 13.06 0.88 1.92
C LEU A 134 14.02 1.47 0.88
N ASP A 135 13.51 1.74 -0.30
CA ASP A 135 14.26 2.39 -1.37
C ASP A 135 13.40 3.41 -2.13
N THR A 136 13.86 3.85 -3.29
CA THR A 136 13.17 4.86 -4.11
C THR A 136 11.95 4.31 -4.86
N LEU A 137 11.75 2.99 -4.87
CA LEU A 137 10.67 2.31 -5.58
C LEU A 137 9.61 1.77 -4.63
N ILE A 138 10.01 1.18 -3.51
CA ILE A 138 9.08 0.56 -2.56
C ILE A 138 9.59 0.60 -1.11
N ALA A 139 8.63 0.58 -0.19
CA ALA A 139 8.84 0.10 1.18
C ALA A 139 8.11 -1.23 1.37
N VAL A 140 8.78 -2.21 1.99
CA VAL A 140 8.23 -3.56 2.25
C VAL A 140 8.25 -3.83 3.74
N TYR A 141 7.08 -4.17 4.27
CA TYR A 141 6.89 -4.57 5.66
C TYR A 141 6.34 -5.98 5.71
N ARG A 142 6.88 -6.78 6.64
CA ARG A 142 6.40 -8.12 6.93
C ARG A 142 5.94 -8.18 8.37
N LYS A 143 4.77 -8.78 8.62
CA LYS A 143 4.28 -8.96 9.99
C LYS A 143 5.26 -9.82 10.79
N GLY A 144 5.69 -9.32 11.93
CA GLY A 144 6.60 -10.02 12.83
C GLY A 144 5.94 -11.27 13.40
N SER A 145 6.71 -12.36 13.48
CA SER A 145 6.33 -13.57 14.20
C SER A 145 6.36 -13.29 15.70
N ASN A 146 5.32 -12.71 16.29
CA ASN A 146 5.32 -12.42 17.73
C ASN A 146 5.46 -13.71 18.54
N GLY A 147 6.60 -13.88 19.24
CA GLY A 147 6.74 -14.96 20.23
C GLY A 147 8.14 -15.39 20.71
N GLN A 148 9.26 -14.85 20.22
CA GLN A 148 10.54 -15.05 20.92
C GLN A 148 11.22 -13.72 21.21
N VAL A 149 10.92 -13.22 22.40
CA VAL A 149 11.84 -12.38 23.17
C VAL A 149 13.15 -13.16 23.26
N LYS A 150 14.17 -12.75 22.50
CA LYS A 150 15.55 -13.15 22.82
C LYS A 150 15.87 -12.49 24.16
N GLY A 151 15.69 -13.24 25.24
CA GLY A 151 16.23 -12.90 26.55
C GLY A 151 17.73 -12.71 26.38
N ALA A 152 18.21 -11.54 26.79
CA ALA A 152 19.63 -11.28 26.92
C ALA A 152 20.23 -12.30 27.90
N ALA A 153 21.27 -13.00 27.45
CA ALA A 153 22.21 -13.73 28.29
C ALA A 153 23.51 -12.93 28.35
#